data_AF-A0AAF0TZP7-F1
#
_entry.id   AF-A0AAF0TZP7-F1
#
_cell.length_a   1.000
_cell.length_b   1.000
_cell.length_c   1.000
_cell.angle_alpha   90.00
_cell.angle_beta   90.00
_cell.angle_gamma   90.00
#
_symmetry.space_group_name_H-M   'P 1'
#
loop_
_entity.id
_entity.type
_entity.pdbx_description
1 polymer ?
#
loop_
_entity_poly.entity_id
_entity_poly.type
_entity_poly.pdbx_seq_one_letter_code
_entity_poly.pdbx_strand_id
1 'polypeptide(L)'
;MRYVGKVAYELELPNELASEHLVFHVSMLKKCVGDPTSIILLERLEFKENVSYEEVSVEILDRQVKRLRNKEAASVKVLWRHHLVEGATWEAEADMMYRYSHLFPAIQA
;
A
#
# COMPACT_ATOMS: atom_id res chain seq x y z
N MET A 1 9.66 -11.83 -21.48
CA MET A 1 8.26 -12.24 -21.24
C MET A 1 7.83 -13.23 -22.32
N ARG A 2 7.51 -14.46 -21.93
CA ARG A 2 7.12 -15.54 -22.86
C ARG A 2 5.66 -15.92 -22.60
N TYR A 3 4.88 -16.07 -23.66
CA TYR A 3 3.45 -16.41 -23.59
C TYR A 3 3.28 -17.94 -23.55
N VAL A 4 2.68 -18.48 -22.49
CA VAL A 4 2.58 -19.94 -22.25
C VAL A 4 1.14 -20.46 -22.40
N GLY A 5 0.14 -19.58 -22.40
CA GLY A 5 -1.26 -19.93 -22.66
C GLY A 5 -2.19 -18.73 -22.63
N LYS A 6 -3.51 -18.94 -22.85
CA LYS A 6 -4.51 -17.86 -23.00
C LYS A 6 -4.48 -16.78 -21.90
N VAL A 7 -4.14 -17.20 -20.68
CA VAL A 7 -4.05 -16.37 -19.46
C VAL A 7 -2.77 -16.65 -18.66
N ALA A 8 -1.79 -17.36 -19.24
CA ALA A 8 -0.60 -17.81 -18.53
C ALA A 8 0.66 -17.18 -19.16
N TYR A 9 1.43 -16.47 -18.35
CA TYR A 9 2.65 -15.78 -18.74
C TYR A 9 3.82 -16.27 -17.91
N GLU A 10 4.96 -16.50 -18.56
CA GLU A 10 6.23 -16.72 -17.87
C GLU A 10 6.87 -15.36 -17.62
N LEU A 11 6.96 -15.01 -16.33
CA LEU A 11 7.59 -13.81 -15.83
C LEU A 11 8.98 -14.18 -15.30
N GLU A 12 10.01 -13.51 -15.80
CA GLU A 12 11.34 -13.56 -15.19
C GLU A 12 11.29 -12.70 -13.92
N LEU A 13 11.01 -13.34 -12.79
CA LEU A 13 10.99 -12.67 -11.50
C LEU A 13 12.41 -12.44 -11.00
N PRO A 14 12.65 -11.34 -10.26
CA PRO A 14 13.88 -11.16 -9.52
C PRO A 14 14.14 -12.34 -8.57
N ASN A 15 15.41 -12.67 -8.32
CA ASN A 15 15.80 -13.82 -7.52
C ASN A 15 15.22 -13.78 -6.08
N GLU A 16 14.91 -12.59 -5.58
CA GLU A 16 14.27 -12.37 -4.28
C GLU A 16 12.86 -12.98 -4.17
N LEU A 17 12.18 -13.18 -5.31
CA LEU A 17 10.85 -13.82 -5.38
C LEU A 17 10.89 -15.24 -5.94
N ALA A 18 12.07 -15.74 -6.29
CA ALA A 18 12.24 -17.06 -6.91
C ALA A 18 12.13 -18.22 -5.91
N SER A 19 12.21 -17.95 -4.60
CA SER A 19 12.21 -18.97 -3.54
C SER A 19 10.82 -19.48 -3.12
N GLU A 20 9.76 -18.70 -3.30
CA GLU A 20 8.46 -18.99 -2.66
C GLU A 20 7.27 -19.03 -3.61
N HIS A 21 7.33 -19.93 -4.59
CA HIS A 21 6.29 -20.24 -5.59
C HIS A 21 6.42 -19.46 -6.90
N LEU A 22 6.98 -20.14 -7.91
CA LEU A 22 7.18 -19.69 -9.29
C LEU A 22 5.87 -19.55 -10.11
N VAL A 23 4.69 -19.71 -9.51
CA VAL A 23 3.41 -19.73 -10.22
C VAL A 23 2.44 -18.74 -9.58
N PHE A 24 2.37 -17.55 -10.16
CA PHE A 24 1.38 -16.53 -9.80
C PHE A 24 0.16 -16.69 -10.70
N HIS A 25 -1.04 -16.77 -10.11
CA HIS A 25 -2.28 -16.67 -10.89
C HIS A 25 -2.54 -15.19 -11.23
N VAL A 26 -1.92 -14.72 -12.31
CA VAL A 26 -2.13 -13.35 -12.80
C VAL A 26 -3.36 -13.33 -13.70
N SER A 27 -4.53 -13.10 -13.11
CA SER A 27 -5.81 -13.13 -13.83
C SER A 27 -5.96 -12.00 -14.86
N MET A 28 -5.31 -10.85 -14.64
CA MET A 28 -5.39 -9.67 -15.52
C MET A 28 -4.08 -8.86 -15.51
N LEU A 29 -3.25 -9.03 -16.53
CA LEU A 29 -2.19 -8.08 -16.86
C LEU A 29 -2.78 -6.95 -17.71
N LYS A 30 -2.87 -5.75 -17.14
CA LYS A 30 -3.18 -4.53 -17.90
C LYS A 30 -1.86 -3.86 -18.27
N LYS A 31 -1.74 -3.41 -19.53
CA LYS A 31 -0.64 -2.53 -19.93
C LYS A 31 -0.67 -1.29 -19.02
N CYS A 32 0.41 -1.03 -18.29
CA CYS A 32 0.55 0.21 -17.54
C CYS A 32 0.78 1.33 -18.56
N VAL A 33 -0.21 2.21 -18.73
CA VAL A 33 -0.14 3.39 -19.62
C VAL A 33 -0.05 4.68 -18.77
N GLY A 34 0.47 4.56 -17.54
CA GLY A 34 0.63 5.65 -16.58
C GLY A 34 2.06 6.15 -16.47
N ASP A 35 2.27 7.17 -15.63
CA ASP A 35 3.58 7.73 -15.29
C ASP A 35 4.51 6.62 -14.73
N PRO A 36 5.75 6.47 -15.22
CA PRO A 36 6.75 5.56 -14.66
C PRO A 36 6.96 5.68 -13.15
N THR A 37 6.63 6.81 -12.52
CA THR A 37 6.65 6.98 -11.05
C THR A 37 5.61 6.12 -10.31
N SER A 38 4.54 5.71 -11.00
CA SER A 38 3.52 4.81 -10.47
C SER A 38 3.99 3.35 -10.44
N ILE A 39 5.14 3.06 -11.04
CA ILE A 39 5.77 1.74 -11.00
C ILE A 39 6.52 1.65 -9.67
N ILE A 40 5.95 0.92 -8.71
CA ILE A 40 6.63 0.59 -7.47
C ILE A 40 7.75 -0.40 -7.80
N LEU A 41 9.01 0.00 -7.55
CA LEU A 41 10.15 -0.89 -7.71
C LEU A 41 10.05 -2.01 -6.67
N LEU A 42 10.10 -3.25 -7.12
CA LEU A 42 9.96 -4.44 -6.28
C LEU A 42 11.02 -4.49 -5.17
N GLU A 43 12.24 -3.96 -5.43
CA GLU A 43 13.32 -3.82 -4.44
C GLU A 43 12.95 -2.90 -3.25
N ARG A 44 11.98 -2.00 -3.40
CA ARG A 44 11.47 -1.18 -2.28
C ARG A 44 10.47 -1.94 -1.40
N LEU A 45 9.84 -2.99 -1.92
CA LEU A 45 8.91 -3.81 -1.15
C LEU A 45 9.73 -4.88 -0.42
N GLU A 46 10.02 -4.63 0.86
CA GLU A 46 10.55 -5.67 1.75
C GLU A 46 9.48 -6.76 1.94
N PHE A 47 9.42 -7.73 1.02
CA PHE A 47 8.61 -8.93 1.20
C PHE A 47 9.30 -9.78 2.27
N LYS A 48 8.65 -9.94 3.43
CA LYS A 48 9.02 -11.01 4.35
C LYS A 48 8.71 -12.35 3.66
N GLU A 49 9.39 -13.41 4.05
CA GLU A 49 9.16 -14.83 3.65
C GLU A 49 7.74 -15.34 4.00
N ASN A 50 6.85 -14.46 4.44
CA ASN A 50 5.42 -14.68 4.35
C ASN A 50 4.84 -13.62 3.41
N VAL A 51 4.02 -14.02 2.45
CA VAL A 51 3.44 -13.16 1.39
C VAL A 51 2.60 -11.96 1.92
N SER A 52 2.60 -11.69 3.22
CA SER A 52 2.09 -10.45 3.81
C SER A 52 3.09 -9.29 3.65
N TYR A 53 2.68 -8.30 2.87
CA TYR A 53 3.30 -6.98 2.87
C TYR A 53 2.71 -6.15 4.01
N GLU A 54 3.57 -5.64 4.91
CA GLU A 54 3.16 -4.72 5.97
C GLU A 54 3.28 -3.29 5.44
N GLU A 55 2.14 -2.64 5.23
CA GLU A 55 2.09 -1.25 4.78
C GLU A 55 2.43 -0.33 5.97
N VAL A 56 3.65 0.20 5.98
CA VAL A 56 4.15 1.09 7.04
C VAL A 56 3.69 2.52 6.75
N SER A 57 2.91 3.10 7.65
CA SER A 57 2.52 4.52 7.59
C SER A 57 3.72 5.42 7.92
N VAL A 58 3.95 6.43 7.09
CA VAL A 58 5.06 7.38 7.25
C VAL A 58 4.62 8.64 7.97
N GLU A 59 3.47 9.19 7.56
CA GLU A 59 3.06 10.52 7.97
C GLU A 59 1.55 10.71 7.83
N ILE A 60 0.98 11.54 8.71
CA ILE A 60 -0.39 12.05 8.57
C ILE A 60 -0.33 13.39 7.82
N LEU A 61 -0.88 13.40 6.61
CA LEU A 61 -0.85 14.56 5.72
C LEU A 61 -1.96 15.57 6.02
N ASP A 62 -3.10 15.10 6.51
CA ASP A 62 -4.27 15.95 6.77
C ASP A 62 -5.23 15.28 7.77
N ARG A 63 -6.11 16.07 8.39
CA ARG A 63 -7.15 15.60 9.31
C ARG A 63 -8.47 16.29 8.99
N GLN A 64 -9.54 15.52 8.88
CA GLN A 64 -10.89 16.04 8.71
C GLN A 64 -11.86 15.44 9.72
N VAL A 65 -12.83 16.24 10.15
CA VAL A 65 -13.95 15.78 10.97
C VAL A 65 -15.24 16.03 10.20
N LYS A 66 -15.97 14.96 9.90
CA LYS A 66 -17.28 15.04 9.26
C LYS A 66 -18.36 14.87 10.31
N ARG A 67 -19.19 15.90 10.47
CA ARG A 67 -20.36 15.85 11.32
C ARG A 67 -21.51 15.18 10.59
N LEU A 68 -21.88 13.99 11.06
CA LEU A 68 -23.07 13.26 10.63
C LEU A 68 -24.26 13.67 11.51
N ARG A 69 -25.45 13.13 11.19
CA ARG A 69 -26.72 13.55 11.82
C ARG A 69 -26.74 13.42 13.35
N ASN A 70 -25.98 12.47 13.90
CA ASN A 70 -25.95 12.15 15.33
C ASN A 70 -24.54 11.86 15.88
N LYS A 71 -23.49 11.98 15.06
CA LYS A 71 -22.11 11.65 15.45
C LYS A 71 -21.10 12.45 14.64
N GLU A 72 -19.92 12.63 15.19
CA GLU A 72 -18.75 13.13 14.46
C GLU A 72 -17.86 11.95 14.08
N ALA A 73 -17.38 11.94 12.84
CA ALA A 73 -16.46 10.94 12.32
C ALA A 73 -15.17 11.64 11.90
N ALA A 74 -14.08 11.33 12.61
CA ALA A 74 -12.77 11.88 12.32
C ALA A 74 -11.95 10.91 11.47
N SER A 75 -11.27 11.45 10.46
CA SER A 75 -10.43 10.69 9.54
C SER A 75 -9.14 11.45 9.27
N VAL A 76 -8.04 10.71 9.13
CA VAL A 76 -6.71 11.23 8.81
C VAL A 76 -6.28 10.74 7.44
N LYS A 77 -5.59 11.58 6.69
CA LYS A 77 -5.00 11.21 5.39
C LYS A 77 -3.60 10.68 5.65
N VAL A 78 -3.35 9.42 5.30
CA VAL A 78 -2.11 8.70 5.65
C VAL A 78 -1.26 8.47 4.41
N LEU A 79 0.01 8.85 4.49
CA LEU A 79 1.03 8.51 3.51
C LEU A 79 1.70 7.19 3.90
N TRP A 80 1.84 6.27 2.95
CA TRP A 80 2.45 4.96 3.15
C TRP A 80 3.86 4.90 2.55
N ARG A 81 4.77 4.13 3.16
CA ARG A 81 6.23 4.16 2.90
C ARG A 81 6.63 3.94 1.44
N HIS A 82 5.84 3.19 0.69
CA HIS A 82 6.11 2.87 -0.72
C HIS A 82 5.10 3.51 -1.68
N HIS A 83 4.28 4.44 -1.21
CA HIS A 83 3.25 5.11 -2.00
C HIS A 83 3.62 6.57 -2.26
N LEU A 84 3.22 7.09 -3.42
CA LEU A 84 3.24 8.53 -3.69
C LEU A 84 2.13 9.22 -2.87
N VAL A 85 2.19 10.55 -2.76
CA VAL A 85 1.18 11.36 -2.06
C VAL A 85 -0.22 11.18 -2.66
N GLU A 86 -0.31 10.94 -3.96
CA GLU A 86 -1.55 10.62 -4.67
C GLU A 86 -2.14 9.28 -4.24
N GLY A 87 -1.31 8.36 -3.73
CA GLY A 87 -1.69 7.06 -3.19
C GLY A 87 -2.08 7.09 -1.71
N ALA A 88 -2.11 8.25 -1.06
CA ALA A 88 -2.50 8.38 0.34
C ALA A 88 -4.00 8.12 0.55
N THR A 89 -4.35 7.37 1.59
CA THR A 89 -5.73 6.95 1.90
C THR A 89 -6.30 7.71 3.10
N TRP A 90 -7.63 7.76 3.22
CA TRP A 90 -8.30 8.30 4.39
C TRP A 90 -8.67 7.16 5.35
N GLU A 91 -8.06 7.16 6.53
CA GLU A 91 -8.27 6.13 7.55
C GLU A 91 -9.00 6.73 8.76
N ALA A 92 -9.67 5.87 9.54
CA ALA A 92 -10.30 6.28 10.79
C ALA A 92 -9.25 6.73 11.80
N GLU A 93 -9.43 7.93 12.38
CA GLU A 93 -8.44 8.51 13.30
C GLU A 93 -8.20 7.61 14.53
N ALA A 94 -9.26 7.01 15.07
CA ALA A 94 -9.18 6.11 16.22
C ALA A 94 -8.33 4.86 15.95
N ASP A 95 -8.48 4.25 14.77
CA ASP A 95 -7.72 3.06 14.39
C ASP A 95 -6.24 3.39 14.19
N MET A 96 -5.97 4.54 13.57
CA MET A 96 -4.61 5.05 13.38
C MET A 96 -3.95 5.40 14.71
N MET A 97 -4.68 6.01 15.66
CA MET A 97 -4.16 6.27 17.00
C MET A 97 -3.83 4.98 17.75
N TYR A 98 -4.64 3.93 17.59
CA TYR A 98 -4.40 2.64 18.25
C TYR A 98 -3.17 1.92 17.67
N ARG A 99 -3.03 1.90 16.33
CA ARG A 99 -1.95 1.16 15.63
C ARG A 99 -0.65 1.95 15.50
N TYR A 100 -0.75 3.27 15.34
CA TYR A 100 0.36 4.15 14.97
C TYR A 100 0.36 5.43 15.82
N SER A 101 0.23 5.26 17.14
CA SER A 101 0.20 6.37 18.11
C SER A 101 1.37 7.35 17.97
N HIS A 102 2.55 6.86 17.55
CA HIS A 102 3.75 7.67 17.34
C HIS A 102 3.62 8.69 16.19
N LEU A 103 2.65 8.55 15.30
CA LEU A 103 2.37 9.51 14.24
C LEU A 103 1.55 10.71 14.70
N PHE A 104 0.97 10.64 15.91
CA PHE A 104 0.19 11.73 16.48
C PHE A 104 1.08 12.55 17.42
N PRO A 105 1.03 13.89 17.34
CA PRO A 105 1.74 14.71 18.31
C PRO A 105 1.24 14.41 19.72
N ALA A 106 2.16 14.33 20.69
CA ALA A 106 1.80 14.21 22.09
C ALA A 106 0.88 15.39 22.46
N ILE A 107 -0.30 15.08 23.01
CA ILE A 107 -1.27 16.08 23.46
C ILE A 107 -0.55 17.00 24.46
N GLN A 108 -0.30 18.25 24.07
CA GLN A 108 0.14 19.28 25.01
C GLN A 108 -1.12 19.72 25.77
N ALA A 109 -1.19 19.30 27.04
CA ALA A 109 -2.26 19.63 27.97
C ALA A 109 -2.29 21.12 28.32
#